data_AF-A0A3P3ZG72-F1
#
_entry.id   AF-A0A3P3ZG72-F1
#
_cell.length_a   1.000
_cell.length_b   1.000
_cell.length_c   1.000
_cell.angle_alpha   90.00
_cell.angle_beta   90.00
_cell.angle_gamma   90.00
#
_symmetry.space_group_name_H-M   'P 1'
#
loop_
_entity.id
_entity.type
_entity.pdbx_description
1 polymer ?
#
loop_
_entity_poly.entity_id
_entity_poly.type
_entity_poly.pdbx_seq_one_letter_code
_entity_poly.pdbx_strand_id
1 'polypeptide(L)' 'MAYGNPLAYQGVGCAIPFISTLTKMYPQAQFIVTGVLGPKSNAHGPNEFLHVGYAKGLTLAISHVVAAHFLLAPR' A
#
# COMPACT_ATOMS: atom_id res chain seq x y z
N MET A 1 -3.53 -8.50 -13.88
CA MET A 1 -3.53 -7.85 -12.54
C MET A 1 -2.69 -8.71 -11.60
N ALA A 2 -1.88 -8.12 -10.72
CA ALA A 2 -0.85 -8.83 -9.95
C ALA A 2 -1.33 -10.05 -9.15
N TYR A 3 -2.62 -10.12 -8.79
CA TYR A 3 -3.20 -11.18 -7.96
C TYR A 3 -4.45 -11.86 -8.54
N GLY A 4 -4.89 -11.48 -9.74
CA GLY A 4 -6.12 -12.01 -10.36
C GLY A 4 -7.44 -11.71 -9.63
N ASN A 5 -7.40 -10.94 -8.54
CA ASN A 5 -8.56 -10.57 -7.71
C ASN A 5 -8.75 -9.04 -7.71
N PRO A 6 -9.98 -8.55 -7.45
CA PRO A 6 -10.24 -7.12 -7.25
C PRO A 6 -9.48 -6.52 -6.06
N LEU A 7 -9.31 -5.20 -6.07
CA LEU A 7 -8.76 -4.44 -4.94
C LEU A 7 -9.69 -4.54 -3.72
N ALA A 8 -9.10 -4.70 -2.54
CA ALA A 8 -9.80 -4.57 -1.26
C ALA A 8 -9.42 -3.26 -0.56
N TYR A 9 -10.38 -2.62 0.10
CA TYR A 9 -10.18 -1.47 0.96
C TYR A 9 -10.38 -1.89 2.41
N GLN A 10 -9.41 -1.57 3.26
CA GLN A 10 -9.43 -1.99 4.66
C GLN A 10 -8.93 -0.86 5.55
N GLY A 11 -9.56 -0.69 6.71
CA GLY A 11 -8.98 0.08 7.80
C GLY A 11 -7.76 -0.62 8.38
N VAL A 12 -6.86 0.16 9.00
CA VAL A 12 -5.70 -0.35 9.73
C VAL A 12 -5.87 -0.01 11.21
N GLY A 13 -5.60 -0.99 12.08
CA GLY A 13 -5.74 -0.82 13.53
C GLY A 13 -4.59 -0.06 14.20
N CYS A 14 -3.52 0.25 13.46
CA CYS A 14 -2.37 1.00 13.95
C CYS A 14 -2.33 2.42 13.38
N ALA A 15 -1.52 3.29 14.00
CA ALA A 15 -1.32 4.65 13.53
C ALA A 15 -0.07 4.76 12.64
N ILE A 16 -0.19 5.53 11.55
CA ILE A 16 0.96 6.04 10.78
C ILE A 16 0.91 7.57 10.88
N PRO A 17 1.53 8.19 11.91
CA PRO A 17 1.35 9.62 12.21
C PRO A 17 1.65 10.53 11.02
N PHE A 18 2.64 10.16 10.20
CA PHE A 18 3.02 10.95 9.05
C PHE A 18 1.91 11.07 7.98
N ILE A 19 1.09 10.02 7.78
CA ILE A 19 -0.05 10.09 6.86
C ILE A 19 -1.07 11.13 7.35
N SER A 20 -1.32 11.22 8.66
CA SER A 20 -2.22 12.24 9.23
C SER A 20 -1.71 13.66 8.99
N THR A 21 -0.40 13.87 9.05
CA THR A 21 0.21 15.16 8.71
C THR A 21 0.06 15.46 7.22
N LEU A 22 0.36 14.50 6.35
CA LEU A 22 0.30 14.67 4.90
C LEU A 22 -1.12 14.97 4.40
N THR A 23 -2.14 14.29 4.93
CA THR A 23 -3.54 14.53 4.52
C THR A 23 -4.04 15.92 4.93
N LYS A 24 -3.53 16.48 6.04
CA LYS A 24 -3.82 17.86 6.45
C LYS A 24 -3.09 18.88 5.59
N MET A 25 -1.82 18.63 5.25
CA MET A 25 -1.01 19.54 4.46
C MET A 25 -1.41 19.57 2.98
N TYR A 26 -1.80 18.42 2.43
CA TYR A 26 -2.12 18.25 1.01
C TYR A 26 -3.52 17.66 0.84
N PRO A 27 -4.58 18.42 1.15
CA PRO A 27 -5.95 17.91 1.15
C PRO A 27 -6.46 17.49 -0.24
N GLN A 28 -5.81 17.95 -1.32
CA GLN A 28 -6.14 17.59 -2.69
C GLN A 28 -5.35 16.38 -3.20
N ALA A 29 -4.33 15.91 -2.47
CA ALA A 29 -3.56 14.75 -2.87
C ALA A 29 -4.34 13.46 -2.60
N GLN A 30 -4.22 12.50 -3.50
CA GLN A 30 -4.71 11.13 -3.29
C GLN A 30 -3.62 10.29 -2.62
N PHE A 31 -4.02 9.41 -1.70
CA PHE A 31 -3.10 8.56 -0.95
C PHE A 31 -3.43 7.09 -1.17
N ILE A 32 -2.38 6.29 -1.37
CA ILE A 32 -2.44 4.84 -1.31
C ILE A 32 -1.54 4.41 -0.15
N VAL A 33 -2.17 3.94 0.93
CA VAL A 33 -1.48 3.34 2.08
C VAL A 33 -1.69 1.84 1.99
N THR A 34 -0.62 1.09 1.77
CA THR A 34 -0.65 -0.37 1.58
C THR A 34 0.62 -1.00 2.15
N GLY A 35 0.67 -2.33 2.22
CA GLY A 35 1.80 -3.04 2.81
C GLY A 35 1.66 -4.54 2.78
N VAL A 36 2.51 -5.22 3.54
CA VAL A 36 2.74 -6.67 3.49
C VAL A 36 2.42 -7.39 4.80
N LEU A 37 1.85 -6.68 5.77
CA LEU A 37 1.59 -7.18 7.13
C LEU A 37 0.33 -8.04 7.20
N GLY A 38 0.33 -9.14 6.45
CA GLY A 38 -0.73 -10.14 6.44
C GLY A 38 -0.68 -11.07 7.66
N PRO A 39 -1.56 -12.09 7.69
CA PRO A 39 -1.61 -13.07 8.78
C PRO A 39 -0.23 -13.66 9.10
N LYS A 40 0.12 -13.70 10.39
CA LYS A 40 1.37 -14.24 10.93
C LYS A 40 2.66 -13.48 10.55
N SER A 41 2.57 -12.39 9.78
CA SER A 41 3.76 -11.56 9.46
C SER A 41 4.49 -11.06 10.70
N ASN A 42 3.77 -10.90 11.82
CA ASN A 42 4.31 -10.65 13.15
C ASN A 42 5.27 -9.46 13.24
N ALA A 43 4.99 -8.36 12.54
CA ALA A 43 5.75 -7.13 12.73
C ALA A 43 5.87 -6.78 14.22
N HIS A 44 7.10 -6.54 14.68
CA HIS A 44 7.44 -6.28 16.09
C HIS A 44 7.26 -7.48 17.05
N GLY A 45 7.12 -8.69 16.52
CA GLY A 45 7.01 -9.93 17.30
C GLY A 45 8.05 -10.97 16.90
N PRO A 46 8.15 -12.09 17.64
CA PRO A 46 8.97 -13.22 17.24
C PRO A 46 8.46 -13.84 15.93
N ASN A 47 9.37 -14.40 15.15
CA ASN A 47 9.08 -14.99 13.85
C ASN A 47 8.49 -13.98 12.84
N GLU A 48 8.91 -12.72 12.92
CA GLU A 48 8.61 -11.72 11.90
C GLU A 48 9.11 -12.19 10.52
N PHE A 49 8.26 -12.10 9.50
CA PHE A 49 8.64 -12.50 8.15
C PHE A 49 7.95 -11.68 7.06
N LEU A 50 8.56 -11.72 5.88
CA LEU A 50 8.02 -11.16 4.64
C LEU A 50 7.57 -12.27 3.69
N HIS A 51 6.30 -12.26 3.29
CA HIS A 51 5.85 -13.17 2.24
C HIS A 51 6.35 -12.69 0.86
N VAL A 52 7.43 -13.29 0.35
CA VAL A 52 8.10 -12.85 -0.90
C VAL A 52 7.18 -12.83 -2.12
N GLY A 53 6.33 -13.85 -2.30
CA GLY A 53 5.39 -13.89 -3.43
C GLY A 53 4.42 -12.70 -3.44
N TYR A 54 3.81 -12.40 -2.29
CA TYR A 54 2.99 -11.22 -2.09
C TYR A 54 3.78 -9.91 -2.27
N ALA A 55 4.97 -9.79 -1.69
CA ALA A 55 5.78 -8.58 -1.86
C ALA A 55 6.06 -8.26 -3.34
N LYS A 56 6.41 -9.26 -4.15
CA LYS A 56 6.60 -9.09 -5.61
C LYS A 56 5.33 -8.64 -6.31
N GLY A 57 4.18 -9.25 -5.99
CA GLY A 57 2.88 -8.85 -6.54
C GLY A 57 2.51 -7.42 -6.16
N LEU A 58 2.79 -7.01 -4.93
CA LEU A 58 2.49 -5.67 -4.42
C LEU A 58 3.35 -4.63 -5.12
N THR A 59 4.65 -4.90 -5.27
CA THR A 59 5.57 -4.05 -6.02
C THR A 59 5.09 -3.89 -7.46
N LEU A 60 4.72 -4.98 -8.14
CA LEU A 60 4.16 -4.92 -9.50
C LEU A 60 2.90 -4.06 -9.56
N ALA A 61 1.95 -4.25 -8.62
CA ALA A 61 0.72 -3.46 -8.57
C ALA A 61 1.01 -1.96 -8.42
N ILE A 62 1.93 -1.57 -7.54
CA ILE A 62 2.32 -0.16 -7.36
C ILE A 62 3.04 0.39 -8.60
N SER A 63 3.92 -0.39 -9.24
CA SER A 63 4.53 0.03 -10.51
C SER A 63 3.49 0.34 -11.58
N HIS A 64 2.43 -0.46 -11.69
CA HIS A 64 1.32 -0.18 -12.60
C HIS A 64 0.57 1.11 -12.24
N VAL A 65 0.34 1.37 -10.95
CA VAL A 65 -0.31 2.61 -10.49
C VAL A 65 0.54 3.83 -10.85
N VAL A 66 1.85 3.79 -10.58
CA VAL A 66 2.77 4.89 -10.90
C VAL A 66 2.80 5.14 -12.41
N ALA A 67 2.93 4.08 -13.22
CA ALA A 67 2.91 4.20 -14.67
C ALA A 67 1.57 4.77 -15.20
N ALA A 68 0.45 4.29 -14.68
CA ALA A 68 -0.87 4.80 -15.03
C ALA A 68 -1.05 6.26 -14.62
N HIS A 69 -0.58 6.64 -13.42
CA HIS A 69 -0.62 8.02 -12.97
C HIS A 69 0.18 8.94 -13.90
N PHE A 70 1.40 8.55 -14.28
CA PHE A 70 2.21 9.32 -15.23
C PHE A 70 1.50 9.55 -16.58
N LEU A 71 0.76 8.54 -17.07
CA LEU A 71 0.10 8.60 -18.37
C LEU A 71 -1.26 9.29 -18.35
N LEU A 72 -2.01 9.19 -17.25
CA LEU A 72 -3.43 9.55 -17.18
C LEU A 72 -3.72 10.74 -16.28
N ALA A 73 -2.79 11.15 -15.42
CA ALA A 73 -3.02 12.28 -14.54
C ALA A 73 -3.18 13.59 -15.34
N PRO A 74 -4.14 14.45 -14.98
CA PRO A 74 -4.21 15.80 -15.51
C PRO A 74 -2.90 16.54 -15.23
N ARG A 75 -2.43 17.31 -16.22
CA ARG A 75 -1.28 18.22 -16.06
C ARG A 75 -1.73 19.58 -15.57
#